data_AF-A0A920TDG3-F1
#
_entry.id   AF-A0A920TDG3-F1
#
_cell.length_a   1.000
_cell.length_b   1.000
_cell.length_c   1.000
_cell.angle_alpha   90.00
_cell.angle_beta   90.00
_cell.angle_gamma   90.00
#
_symmetry.space_group_name_H-M   'P 1'
#
loop_
_entity.id
_entity.type
_entity.pdbx_description
1 polymer ?
#
loop_
_entity_poly.entity_id
_entity_poly.type
_entity_poly.pdbx_seq_one_letter_code
_entity_poly.pdbx_strand_id
1 'polypeptide(L)'
;MNTPRGKKMITVFAGGVGGAKLVLGLANLLNSEELTVVVNTGDDEEFYGLHVSPDIDTVIYTLAGLSNEATGWGIVDESFRTLDRLSEYGMDTWFNLGDLDFATHITRSKLLRDGLNLTEVTDRLAKSVGVEHSILPMSNDDAKTIVIQKRVR
;
A
#
# COMPACT_ATOMS: atom_id res chain seq x y z
N MET A 1 6.54 35.37 -26.81
CA MET A 1 6.29 35.34 -25.35
C MET A 1 5.57 34.04 -25.05
N ASN A 2 6.26 33.04 -24.48
CA ASN A 2 5.60 31.82 -24.03
C ASN A 2 4.81 32.16 -22.76
N THR A 3 3.49 32.08 -22.82
CA THR A 3 2.66 31.92 -21.62
C THR A 3 3.26 30.78 -20.78
N PRO A 4 3.43 30.95 -19.45
CA PRO A 4 3.87 29.85 -18.61
C PRO A 4 2.86 28.72 -18.79
N ARG A 5 3.27 27.57 -19.35
CA ARG A 5 2.44 26.38 -19.28
C ARG A 5 2.19 26.15 -17.79
N GLY A 6 0.93 26.22 -17.36
CA GLY A 6 0.56 25.83 -16.01
C GLY A 6 1.18 24.48 -15.69
N LYS A 7 1.75 24.35 -14.49
CA LYS A 7 2.43 23.13 -14.02
C LYS A 7 1.53 21.93 -14.34
N LYS A 8 1.99 21.02 -15.20
CA LYS A 8 1.16 19.90 -15.67
C LYS A 8 1.10 18.87 -14.55
N MET A 9 -0.08 18.68 -13.97
CA MET A 9 -0.34 17.64 -12.99
C MET A 9 -0.71 16.34 -13.71
N ILE A 10 -0.07 15.24 -13.30
CA ILE A 10 -0.33 13.90 -13.80
C ILE A 10 -0.98 13.10 -12.68
N THR A 11 -2.15 12.53 -12.98
CA THR A 11 -2.81 11.56 -12.10
C THR A 11 -2.69 10.18 -12.71
N VAL A 12 -2.24 9.20 -11.93
CA VAL A 12 -2.11 7.81 -12.34
C VAL A 12 -2.92 6.91 -11.41
N PHE A 13 -3.68 5.99 -11.99
CA PHE A 13 -4.34 4.92 -11.25
C PHE A 13 -3.39 3.73 -11.18
N ALA A 14 -3.15 3.21 -9.98
CA ALA A 14 -2.20 2.13 -9.75
C ALA A 14 -2.82 1.01 -8.91
N GLY A 15 -2.37 -0.21 -9.19
CA GLY A 15 -2.67 -1.42 -8.43
C GLY A 15 -1.62 -2.47 -8.74
N GLY A 16 -1.29 -3.28 -7.74
CA GLY A 16 -0.24 -4.28 -7.77
C GLY A 16 1.16 -3.76 -8.08
N VAL A 17 2.08 -4.72 -8.22
CA VAL A 17 3.51 -4.49 -8.48
C VAL A 17 3.75 -3.76 -9.80
N GLY A 18 2.95 -4.07 -10.83
CA GLY A 18 3.06 -3.40 -12.14
C GLY A 18 2.73 -1.91 -12.06
N GLY A 19 1.67 -1.55 -11.32
CA GLY A 19 1.31 -0.16 -11.06
C GLY A 19 2.40 0.58 -10.30
N ALA A 20 2.96 -0.03 -9.24
CA ALA A 20 4.03 0.57 -8.45
C ALA A 20 5.30 0.84 -9.29
N LYS A 21 5.68 -0.07 -10.20
CA LYS A 21 6.83 0.14 -11.11
C LYS A 21 6.61 1.30 -12.09
N LEU A 22 5.39 1.45 -12.63
CA LEU A 22 5.05 2.59 -13.46
C LEU A 22 5.13 3.90 -12.66
N VAL A 23 4.58 3.90 -11.45
CA VAL A 23 4.62 5.04 -10.52
C VAL A 23 6.06 5.42 -10.19
N LEU A 24 6.95 4.46 -9.92
CA LEU A 24 8.37 4.72 -9.68
C LEU A 24 9.04 5.42 -10.87
N GLY A 25 8.76 4.95 -12.10
CA GLY A 25 9.28 5.60 -13.31
C GLY A 25 8.81 7.06 -13.45
N LEU A 26 7.54 7.34 -13.16
CA LEU A 26 6.99 8.70 -13.17
C LEU A 26 7.57 9.56 -12.05
N ALA A 27 7.68 9.02 -10.84
CA ALA A 27 8.24 9.68 -9.67
C ALA A 27 9.69 10.14 -9.86
N ASN A 28 10.47 9.43 -10.68
CA ASN A 28 11.84 9.80 -11.04
C ASN A 28 11.92 10.96 -12.05
N LEU A 29 10.81 11.28 -12.73
CA LEU A 29 10.76 12.30 -13.79
C LEU A 29 9.97 13.55 -13.39
N LEU A 30 9.13 13.45 -12.35
CA LEU A 30 8.18 14.48 -11.93
C LEU A 30 8.49 14.91 -10.50
N ASN A 31 8.31 16.20 -10.21
CA ASN A 31 8.37 16.68 -8.84
C ASN A 31 7.15 16.18 -8.04
N SER A 32 7.23 16.21 -6.71
CA SER A 32 6.15 15.77 -5.80
C SER A 32 4.80 16.45 -6.04
N GLU A 33 4.82 17.71 -6.48
CA GLU A 33 3.61 18.48 -6.82
C GLU A 33 3.02 18.17 -8.21
N GLU A 34 3.72 17.38 -9.02
CA GLU A 34 3.35 17.08 -10.41
C GLU A 34 2.74 15.68 -10.58
N LEU A 35 2.82 14.83 -9.55
CA LEU A 35 2.32 13.46 -9.58
C LEU A 35 1.34 13.20 -8.43
N THR A 36 0.17 12.67 -8.78
CA THR A 36 -0.79 12.10 -7.82
C THR A 36 -1.09 10.67 -8.21
N VAL A 37 -0.99 9.76 -7.25
CA VAL A 37 -1.24 8.33 -7.43
C VAL A 37 -2.55 7.99 -6.73
N VAL A 38 -3.53 7.48 -7.48
CA VAL A 38 -4.78 6.95 -6.93
C VAL A 38 -4.66 5.43 -6.93
N VAL A 39 -4.69 4.82 -5.75
CA VAL A 39 -4.36 3.40 -5.56
C VAL A 39 -5.61 2.58 -5.30
N ASN A 40 -5.69 1.41 -5.92
CA ASN A 40 -6.74 0.42 -5.68
C ASN A 40 -6.84 0.06 -4.19
N THR A 41 -8.07 0.00 -3.67
CA THR A 41 -8.40 -0.53 -2.33
C THR A 41 -9.29 -1.78 -2.40
N GLY A 42 -9.43 -2.37 -3.59
CA GLY A 42 -10.23 -3.58 -3.79
C GLY A 42 -9.61 -4.82 -3.17
N ASP A 43 -8.31 -4.80 -2.90
CA ASP A 43 -7.58 -5.92 -2.28
C ASP A 43 -7.35 -5.69 -0.78
N ASP A 44 -7.92 -4.61 -0.22
CA ASP A 44 -7.84 -4.32 1.21
C ASP A 44 -8.65 -5.34 2.01
N GLU A 45 -8.06 -5.88 3.07
CA GLU A 45 -8.67 -6.93 3.89
C GLU A 45 -8.17 -6.85 5.34
N GLU A 46 -8.89 -7.49 6.26
CA GLU A 46 -8.46 -7.66 7.64
C GLU A 46 -7.75 -9.01 7.83
N PHE A 47 -6.48 -8.96 8.23
CA PHE A 47 -5.67 -10.12 8.60
C PHE A 47 -5.22 -9.99 10.05
N TYR A 48 -5.47 -11.02 10.85
CA TYR A 48 -5.10 -11.06 12.28
C TYR A 48 -5.61 -9.85 13.09
N GLY A 49 -6.77 -9.28 12.71
CA GLY A 49 -7.35 -8.08 13.34
C GLY A 49 -6.69 -6.76 12.90
N LEU A 50 -5.90 -6.80 11.83
CA LEU A 50 -5.19 -5.65 11.26
C LEU A 50 -5.68 -5.37 9.84
N HIS A 51 -5.92 -4.09 9.54
CA HIS A 51 -6.25 -3.62 8.21
C HIS A 51 -4.98 -3.62 7.33
N VAL A 52 -5.03 -4.37 6.24
CA VAL A 52 -3.95 -4.51 5.25
C VAL A 52 -4.43 -3.91 3.93
N SER A 53 -3.58 -3.09 3.29
CA SER A 53 -3.89 -2.43 2.02
C SER A 53 -2.78 -2.73 1.01
N PRO A 54 -2.77 -3.92 0.38
CA PRO A 54 -1.59 -4.45 -0.32
C PRO A 54 -1.07 -3.54 -1.43
N ASP A 55 -1.97 -2.93 -2.19
CA ASP A 55 -1.59 -2.07 -3.32
C ASP A 55 -1.03 -0.72 -2.85
N ILE A 56 -1.60 -0.15 -1.78
CA ILE A 56 -1.08 1.07 -1.14
C ILE A 56 0.31 0.81 -0.58
N ASP A 57 0.47 -0.28 0.16
CA ASP A 57 1.72 -0.68 0.78
C ASP A 57 2.80 -0.92 -0.28
N THR A 58 2.45 -1.61 -1.36
CA THR A 58 3.37 -1.83 -2.50
C THR A 58 3.85 -0.50 -3.11
N VAL A 59 2.94 0.46 -3.35
CA VAL A 59 3.33 1.78 -3.89
C VAL A 59 4.24 2.53 -2.92
N ILE A 60 3.90 2.57 -1.63
CA ILE A 60 4.71 3.24 -0.60
C ILE A 60 6.09 2.61 -0.52
N TYR A 61 6.18 1.28 -0.38
CA TYR A 61 7.46 0.59 -0.24
C TYR A 61 8.33 0.71 -1.48
N THR A 62 7.75 0.65 -2.68
CA THR A 62 8.50 0.87 -3.92
C THR A 62 9.06 2.29 -3.99
N LEU A 63 8.28 3.32 -3.67
CA LEU A 63 8.75 4.72 -3.70
C LEU A 63 9.75 5.03 -2.58
N ALA A 64 9.65 4.36 -1.44
CA ALA A 64 10.57 4.50 -0.32
C ALA A 64 11.88 3.70 -0.52
N GLY A 65 12.01 2.90 -1.59
CA GLY A 65 13.15 2.00 -1.78
C GLY A 65 13.21 0.84 -0.77
N LEU A 66 12.06 0.47 -0.20
CA LEU A 66 11.91 -0.59 0.80
C LEU A 66 11.39 -1.91 0.22
N SER A 67 10.89 -1.92 -1.02
CA SER A 67 10.29 -3.11 -1.62
C SER A 67 11.29 -4.25 -1.80
N ASN A 68 10.88 -5.46 -1.46
CA ASN A 68 11.67 -6.66 -1.74
C ASN A 68 11.57 -7.06 -3.22
N GLU A 69 12.61 -6.77 -4.00
CA GLU A 69 12.64 -7.08 -5.44
C GLU A 69 12.70 -8.59 -5.73
N ALA A 70 13.19 -9.41 -4.80
CA ALA A 70 13.37 -10.84 -5.01
C ALA A 70 12.04 -11.60 -4.93
N THR A 71 11.18 -11.24 -3.98
CA THR A 71 9.83 -11.79 -3.84
C THR A 71 8.81 -11.03 -4.70
N GLY A 72 9.09 -9.76 -4.99
CA GLY A 72 8.20 -8.84 -5.70
C GLY A 72 7.11 -8.23 -4.82
N TRP A 73 7.09 -8.53 -3.52
CA TRP A 73 6.12 -8.04 -2.53
C TRP A 73 6.74 -7.99 -1.14
N GLY A 74 6.18 -7.18 -0.25
CA GLY A 74 6.69 -6.98 1.11
C GLY A 74 7.95 -6.11 1.17
N ILE A 75 8.51 -6.00 2.37
CA ILE A 75 9.67 -5.17 2.69
C ILE A 75 10.96 -6.00 2.58
N VAL A 76 12.05 -5.37 2.17
CA VAL A 76 13.40 -5.97 2.17
C VAL A 76 13.87 -6.27 3.59
N ASP A 77 14.70 -7.31 3.76
CA ASP A 77 15.25 -7.74 5.06
C ASP A 77 14.19 -8.11 6.12
N GLU A 78 13.08 -8.68 5.65
CA GLU A 78 12.01 -9.18 6.51
C GLU A 78 12.33 -10.48 7.24
N SER A 79 11.77 -10.62 8.44
CA SER A 79 11.61 -11.91 9.10
C SER A 79 10.13 -12.26 9.27
N PHE A 80 9.83 -13.54 9.48
CA PHE A 80 8.46 -14.05 9.60
C PHE A 80 8.20 -14.67 10.99
N ARG A 81 8.93 -14.21 12.01
CA ARG A 81 8.91 -14.84 13.34
C ARG A 81 7.57 -14.67 14.03
N THR A 82 6.91 -13.54 13.82
CA THR A 82 5.54 -13.32 14.31
C THR A 82 4.57 -14.27 13.65
N LEU A 83 4.67 -14.42 12.32
CA LEU A 83 3.82 -15.32 11.54
C LEU A 83 4.02 -16.78 11.96
N ASP A 84 5.27 -17.23 12.13
CA ASP A 84 5.59 -18.56 12.64
C ASP A 84 4.91 -18.81 14.00
N ARG A 85 4.97 -17.83 14.91
CA ARG A 85 4.34 -17.93 16.22
C ARG A 85 2.81 -17.94 16.15
N LEU A 86 2.21 -17.17 15.25
CA LEU A 86 0.77 -17.18 14.99
C LEU A 86 0.32 -18.56 14.48
N SER A 87 1.11 -19.18 13.61
CA SER A 87 0.87 -20.54 13.12
C SER A 87 0.91 -21.57 14.25
N GLU A 88 1.91 -21.48 15.15
CA GLU A 88 1.99 -22.33 16.35
C GLU A 88 0.77 -22.17 17.29
N TYR A 89 0.15 -21.00 17.32
CA TYR A 89 -1.09 -20.74 18.06
C TYR A 89 -2.37 -21.18 17.34
N GLY A 90 -2.25 -21.77 16.14
CA GLY A 90 -3.36 -22.30 15.36
C GLY A 90 -4.10 -21.26 14.51
N MET A 91 -3.49 -20.10 14.24
CA MET A 91 -4.02 -19.13 13.30
C MET A 91 -3.81 -19.58 11.85
N ASP A 92 -4.75 -19.22 10.97
CA ASP A 92 -4.61 -19.44 9.54
C ASP A 92 -3.64 -18.42 8.96
N THR A 93 -2.44 -18.87 8.61
CA THR A 93 -1.34 -18.03 8.13
C THR A 93 -1.14 -18.10 6.62
N TRP A 94 -2.21 -18.31 5.85
CA TRP A 94 -2.10 -18.36 4.39
C TRP A 94 -1.62 -17.04 3.76
N PHE A 95 -1.92 -15.91 4.41
CA PHE A 95 -1.44 -14.59 4.00
C PHE A 95 -0.18 -14.23 4.81
N ASN A 96 0.95 -14.14 4.10
CA ASN A 96 2.25 -13.92 4.72
C ASN A 96 2.48 -12.44 4.99
N LEU A 97 2.60 -12.09 6.27
CA LEU A 97 3.03 -10.78 6.74
C LEU A 97 4.38 -10.91 7.43
N GLY A 98 5.35 -10.12 6.99
CA GLY A 98 6.63 -10.00 7.67
C GLY A 98 6.54 -9.12 8.91
N ASP A 99 7.55 -9.20 9.76
CA ASP A 99 7.61 -8.50 11.05
C ASP A 99 7.66 -6.96 10.90
N LEU A 100 8.32 -6.44 9.86
CA LEU A 100 8.32 -5.01 9.52
C LEU A 100 6.99 -4.57 8.91
N ASP A 101 6.37 -5.40 8.07
CA ASP A 101 5.08 -5.15 7.43
C ASP A 101 3.94 -5.11 8.47
N PHE A 102 4.03 -5.99 9.48
CA PHE A 102 3.19 -5.92 10.67
C PHE A 102 3.22 -4.54 11.33
N ALA A 103 4.36 -3.85 11.37
CA ALA A 103 4.45 -2.51 11.94
C ALA A 103 3.61 -1.48 11.15
N THR A 104 3.58 -1.57 9.82
CA THR A 104 2.71 -0.77 8.96
C THR A 104 1.25 -1.03 9.28
N HIS A 105 0.83 -2.30 9.35
CA HIS A 105 -0.56 -2.66 9.56
C HIS A 105 -1.05 -2.37 10.99
N ILE A 106 -0.21 -2.56 12.00
CA ILE A 106 -0.49 -2.13 13.38
C ILE A 106 -0.72 -0.63 13.43
N THR A 107 0.16 0.15 12.79
CA THR A 107 0.06 1.62 12.76
C THR A 107 -1.20 2.06 12.02
N ARG A 108 -1.45 1.53 10.82
CA ARG A 108 -2.67 1.80 10.04
C ARG A 108 -3.92 1.55 10.86
N SER A 109 -4.02 0.35 11.42
CA SER A 109 -5.20 -0.08 12.18
C SER A 109 -5.41 0.77 13.43
N LYS A 110 -4.33 1.16 14.12
CA LYS A 110 -4.42 2.07 15.28
C LYS A 110 -4.96 3.43 14.87
N LEU A 111 -4.42 4.03 13.81
CA LEU A 111 -4.83 5.37 13.36
C LEU A 111 -6.27 5.38 12.83
N LEU A 112 -6.69 4.34 12.10
CA LEU A 112 -8.10 4.19 11.67
C LEU A 112 -9.03 4.10 12.90
N ARG A 113 -8.66 3.33 13.93
CA ARG A 113 -9.41 3.26 15.20
C ARG A 113 -9.44 4.59 15.96
N ASP A 114 -8.44 5.44 15.78
CA ASP A 114 -8.40 6.79 16.36
C ASP A 114 -9.27 7.79 15.58
N GLY A 115 -9.95 7.35 14.53
CA GLY A 115 -10.91 8.14 13.76
C GLY A 115 -10.35 8.82 12.53
N LEU A 116 -9.10 8.53 12.15
CA LEU A 116 -8.58 8.96 10.85
C LEU A 116 -9.21 8.14 9.72
N ASN A 117 -9.34 8.75 8.55
CA ASN A 117 -9.69 8.02 7.34
C ASN A 117 -8.45 7.45 6.63
N LEU A 118 -8.66 6.52 5.69
CA LEU A 118 -7.57 5.83 4.98
C LEU A 118 -6.65 6.80 4.22
N THR A 119 -7.17 7.90 3.69
CA THR A 119 -6.36 8.94 3.02
C THR A 119 -5.37 9.58 3.99
N GLU A 120 -5.81 9.98 5.17
CA GLU A 120 -4.95 10.58 6.20
C GLU A 120 -3.90 9.59 6.73
N VAL A 121 -4.28 8.32 6.86
CA VAL A 121 -3.38 7.27 7.32
C VAL A 121 -2.31 6.96 6.27
N THR A 122 -2.70 6.85 5.00
CA THR A 122 -1.78 6.64 3.87
C THR A 122 -0.76 7.77 3.77
N ASP A 123 -1.20 9.03 3.86
CA ASP A 123 -0.29 10.20 3.84
C ASP A 123 0.72 10.17 4.99
N ARG A 124 0.29 9.81 6.21
CA ARG A 124 1.19 9.69 7.37
C ARG A 124 2.22 8.58 7.20
N LEU A 125 1.79 7.40 6.73
CA LEU A 125 2.68 6.26 6.51
C LEU A 125 3.70 6.60 5.42
N ALA A 126 3.26 7.11 4.27
CA ALA A 126 4.12 7.51 3.16
C ALA A 126 5.20 8.53 3.61
N LYS A 127 4.80 9.60 4.30
CA LYS A 127 5.74 10.61 4.83
C LYS A 127 6.72 10.05 5.84
N SER A 128 6.29 9.09 6.67
CA SER A 128 7.16 8.49 7.70
C SER A 128 8.37 7.74 7.12
N VAL A 129 8.25 7.27 5.87
CA VAL A 129 9.30 6.58 5.13
C VAL A 129 9.91 7.44 4.00
N GLY A 130 9.64 8.75 4.00
CA GLY A 130 10.26 9.71 3.09
C GLY A 130 9.62 9.82 1.70
N VAL A 131 8.40 9.30 1.50
CA VAL A 131 7.67 9.46 0.23
C VAL A 131 6.95 10.81 0.21
N GLU A 132 7.34 11.67 -0.72
CA GLU A 132 6.76 13.02 -0.88
C GLU A 132 5.59 13.10 -1.88
N HIS A 133 5.49 12.14 -2.81
CA HIS A 133 4.42 12.09 -3.81
C HIS A 133 3.07 11.86 -3.14
N SER A 134 2.01 12.48 -3.67
CA SER A 134 0.65 12.28 -3.14
C SER A 134 0.14 10.89 -3.53
N ILE A 135 -0.09 10.04 -2.52
CA ILE A 135 -0.69 8.71 -2.66
C ILE A 135 -2.07 8.75 -2.00
N LEU A 136 -3.10 8.54 -2.80
CA LEU A 136 -4.49 8.56 -2.36
C LEU A 136 -5.08 7.17 -2.53
N PRO A 137 -5.77 6.61 -1.51
CA PRO A 137 -6.64 5.46 -1.76
C PRO A 137 -7.75 5.87 -2.72
N MET A 138 -8.23 4.94 -3.56
CA MET A 138 -9.36 5.22 -4.46
C MET A 138 -10.66 5.52 -3.70
N SER A 139 -10.76 5.07 -2.45
CA SER A 139 -11.91 5.25 -1.57
C SER A 139 -11.46 5.22 -0.10
N ASN A 140 -12.15 5.99 0.77
CA ASN A 140 -12.05 5.79 2.22
C ASN A 140 -13.06 4.76 2.76
N ASP A 141 -14.05 4.40 1.94
CA ASP A 141 -15.04 3.38 2.24
C ASP A 141 -14.56 2.00 1.75
N ASP A 142 -15.06 0.94 2.39
CA ASP A 142 -14.79 -0.45 1.99
C ASP A 142 -15.22 -0.73 0.55
N ALA A 143 -14.30 -1.26 -0.27
CA ALA A 143 -14.50 -1.50 -1.69
C ALA A 143 -13.97 -2.87 -2.18
N LYS A 144 -14.02 -3.88 -1.30
CA LYS A 144 -13.39 -5.19 -1.51
C LYS A 144 -13.87 -5.92 -2.76
N THR A 145 -12.93 -6.45 -3.54
CA THR A 145 -13.17 -7.28 -4.72
C THR A 145 -13.59 -8.68 -4.28
N ILE A 146 -14.71 -9.18 -4.81
CA ILE A 146 -15.24 -10.51 -4.47
C ILE A 146 -15.28 -11.41 -5.70
N VAL A 147 -14.70 -12.61 -5.59
CA VAL A 147 -14.76 -13.64 -6.64
C VAL A 147 -15.87 -14.64 -6.32
N ILE A 148 -16.90 -14.70 -7.18
CA ILE A 148 -18.01 -15.66 -7.03
C ILE A 148 -17.65 -16.96 -7.76
N GLN A 149 -17.41 -18.03 -7.01
CA GLN A 149 -17.16 -19.36 -7.57
C GLN A 149 -18.31 -20.32 -7.27
N LYS A 150 -18.65 -21.19 -8.23
CA LYS A 150 -19.57 -22.30 -7.98
C LYS A 150 -18.83 -23.36 -7.16
N ARG A 151 -19.36 -23.70 -5.96
CA ARG A 151 -18.87 -24.87 -5.21
C ARG A 151 -19.12 -26.13 -6.03
N VAL A 152 -18.06 -26.77 -6.50
CA VAL A 152 -18.13 -28.13 -7.04
C VAL A 152 -18.26 -29.05 -5.83
N ARG A 153 -19.34 -29.84 -5.80
CA ARG A 153 -19.56 -30.86 -4.77
C ARG A 153 -18.66 -32.06 -5.01
#